data_AF-K9D973-F1
#
_entry.id   AF-K9D973-F1
#
_cell.length_a   1.000
_cell.length_b   1.000
_cell.length_c   1.000
_cell.angle_alpha   90.00
_cell.angle_beta   90.00
_cell.angle_gamma   90.00
#
_symmetry.space_group_name_H-M   'P 1'
#
loop_
_entity.id
_entity.type
_entity.pdbx_description
1 polymer ?
#
loop_
_entity_poly.entity_id
_entity_poly.type
_entity_poly.pdbx_seq_one_letter_code
_entity_poly.pdbx_strand_id
1 'polypeptide(L)' 'MTVFAMPVFDATVIYEGKELFKGQGAAKGWAEKLAREIESEVTVEKIGTGWALCGVVDGAPCQWGILGQRLKRFD' A
#
# COMPACT_ATOMS: atom_id res chain seq x y z
N MET A 1 -7.10 -9.40 13.39
CA MET A 1 -7.48 -9.39 11.95
C MET A 1 -6.33 -8.71 11.23
N THR A 2 -5.73 -9.36 10.22
CA THR A 2 -4.54 -8.81 9.54
C THR A 2 -4.92 -7.62 8.65
N VAL A 3 -4.01 -6.64 8.51
CA VAL A 3 -4.18 -5.47 7.64
C VAL A 3 -4.49 -5.86 6.18
N PHE A 4 -3.95 -7.00 5.71
CA PHE A 4 -4.18 -7.51 4.35
C PHE A 4 -5.64 -7.99 4.13
N ALA A 5 -6.34 -8.34 5.21
CA ALA A 5 -7.74 -8.76 5.19
C ALA A 5 -8.71 -7.61 5.48
N MET A 6 -8.22 -6.39 5.72
CA MET A 6 -9.07 -5.21 5.87
C MET A 6 -9.51 -4.68 4.50
N PRO A 7 -10.79 -4.34 4.30
CA PRO A 7 -11.24 -3.67 3.08
C PRO A 7 -10.68 -2.24 3.01
N VAL A 8 -10.18 -1.87 1.83
CA VAL A 8 -9.78 -0.52 1.46
C VAL A 8 -10.98 0.18 0.83
N PHE A 9 -11.49 1.21 1.50
CA PHE A 9 -12.61 2.04 1.01
C PHE A 9 -12.16 3.39 0.46
N ASP A 10 -10.86 3.68 0.53
CA ASP A 10 -10.27 4.90 -0.01
C ASP A 10 -10.37 4.97 -1.53
N ALA A 11 -10.39 6.18 -2.08
CA ALA A 11 -10.37 6.37 -3.52
C ALA A 11 -9.06 5.84 -4.14
N THR A 12 -9.16 5.14 -5.27
CA THR A 12 -8.04 4.53 -5.98
C THR A 12 -7.86 5.10 -7.39
N VAL A 13 -6.70 4.87 -7.98
CA VAL A 13 -6.40 5.13 -9.39
C VAL A 13 -5.67 3.93 -9.99
N ILE A 14 -5.89 3.64 -11.26
CA ILE A 14 -5.15 2.61 -11.97
C ILE A 14 -4.05 3.29 -12.80
N TYR A 15 -2.80 2.87 -12.60
CA TYR A 15 -1.64 3.32 -13.36
C TYR A 15 -0.82 2.10 -13.78
N GLU A 16 -0.58 1.93 -15.08
CA GLU A 16 0.17 0.78 -15.64
C GLU A 16 -0.32 -0.60 -15.12
N GLY A 17 -1.63 -0.75 -14.95
CA GLY A 17 -2.23 -2.00 -14.44
C GLY A 17 -2.13 -2.19 -12.91
N LYS A 18 -1.48 -1.27 -12.19
CA LYS A 18 -1.44 -1.24 -10.71
C LYS A 18 -2.54 -0.34 -10.18
N GLU A 19 -3.36 -0.87 -9.27
CA GLU A 19 -4.31 -0.05 -8.51
C GLU A 19 -3.58 0.55 -7.29
N LEU A 20 -3.62 1.88 -7.20
CA LEU A 20 -2.87 2.69 -6.25
C LEU A 20 -3.82 3.58 -5.44
N PHE A 21 -3.36 4.05 -4.29
CA PHE A 21 -4.09 5.05 -3.53
C PHE A 21 -4.14 6.36 -4.31
N LYS A 22 -5.32 6.95 -4.46
CA LYS A 22 -5.48 8.26 -5.11
C LYS A 22 -4.90 9.39 -4.26
N GLY A 23 -5.11 9.30 -2.94
CA GLY A 23 -4.69 10.32 -1.98
C GLY A 23 -3.47 9.89 -1.17
N GLN A 24 -2.49 10.78 -1.02
CA GLN A 24 -1.30 10.54 -0.19
C GLN A 24 -1.67 10.30 1.29
N GLY A 25 -2.65 11.04 1.83
CA GLY A 25 -3.09 10.89 3.22
C GLY A 25 -3.66 9.50 3.50
N ALA A 26 -4.48 8.98 2.58
CA ALA A 26 -4.99 7.61 2.66
C ALA A 26 -3.84 6.60 2.62
N ALA A 27 -2.90 6.75 1.68
CA ALA A 27 -1.72 5.89 1.57
C ALA A 27 -0.91 5.88 2.87
N LYS A 28 -0.68 7.04 3.49
CA LYS A 28 0.05 7.17 4.77
C LYS A 28 -0.67 6.46 5.91
N GLY A 29 -1.98 6.63 6.03
CA GLY A 29 -2.78 5.93 7.04
C GLY A 29 -2.72 4.40 6.90
N TRP A 30 -2.62 3.89 5.66
CA TRP A 30 -2.41 2.47 5.41
C TRP A 30 -0.96 2.03 5.65
N ALA A 31 0.02 2.88 5.32
CA ALA A 31 1.43 2.63 5.60
C ALA A 31 1.67 2.43 7.10
N GLU A 32 1.09 3.29 7.95
CA GLU A 32 1.19 3.15 9.41
C GLU A 32 0.60 1.84 9.95
N LYS A 33 -0.54 1.40 9.39
CA LYS A 33 -1.15 0.12 9.76
C LYS A 33 -0.29 -1.06 9.32
N LEU A 34 0.23 -1.01 8.10
CA LEU A 34 1.10 -2.05 7.56
C LEU A 34 2.39 -2.14 8.36
N ALA A 35 3.03 -1.01 8.67
CA ALA A 35 4.26 -0.94 9.44
C ALA A 35 4.14 -1.65 10.80
N ARG A 36 2.98 -1.50 11.47
CA ARG A 36 2.70 -2.19 12.74
C ARG A 36 2.48 -3.69 12.57
N GLU A 37 1.92 -4.13 11.45
CA GLU A 37 1.69 -5.55 11.17
C GLU A 37 2.99 -6.29 10.84
N ILE A 38 3.87 -5.67 10.05
CA ILE A 38 5.12 -6.29 9.58
C ILE A 38 6.34 -5.93 10.44
N GLU A 39 6.13 -5.16 11.52
CA GLU A 39 7.16 -4.67 12.45
C GLU A 39 8.36 -4.01 11.74
N SER A 40 8.08 -3.27 10.66
CA SER A 40 9.08 -2.65 9.80
C SER A 40 8.58 -1.30 9.30
N GLU A 41 9.50 -0.39 8.96
CA GLU A 41 9.14 0.93 8.44
C GLU A 41 8.46 0.79 7.06
N VAL A 42 7.33 1.48 6.91
CA VAL A 42 6.61 1.59 5.64
C VAL A 42 6.39 3.06 5.33
N THR A 43 6.88 3.47 4.17
CA THR A 43 6.73 4.81 3.61
C THR A 43 5.75 4.79 2.44
N VAL A 44 5.50 5.96 1.85
CA VAL A 44 4.66 6.08 0.65
C VAL A 44 5.44 6.72 -0.48
N GLU A 45 5.29 6.18 -1.68
CA GLU A 45 5.96 6.66 -2.88
C GLU A 45 4.95 6.97 -3.97
N LYS A 46 5.16 8.08 -4.69
CA LYS A 46 4.30 8.49 -5.78
C LYS A 46 4.67 7.70 -7.04
N ILE A 47 3.71 6.98 -7.62
CA ILE A 47 3.87 6.24 -8.87
C ILE A 47 2.81 6.77 -9.85
N GLY A 48 3.27 7.49 -10.87
CA GLY A 48 2.41 8.16 -11.84
C GLY A 48 1.42 9.12 -11.16
N THR A 49 0.13 8.81 -11.26
CA THR A 49 -0.97 9.60 -10.68
C THR A 49 -1.44 9.11 -9.31
N GLY A 50 -0.84 8.05 -8.76
CA GLY A 50 -1.22 7.43 -7.49
C GLY A 50 -0.05 7.28 -6.51
N TRP A 51 -0.35 6.61 -5.40
CA TRP A 51 0.59 6.34 -4.31
C TRP A 51 0.62 4.85 -3.96
N ALA A 52 1.82 4.31 -3.81
CA ALA A 52 2.06 2.96 -3.30
C ALA A 52 2.67 3.03 -1.90
N LEU A 53 2.55 1.95 -1.14
CA LEU A 53 3.27 1.75 0.10
C LEU A 53 4.60 1.08 -0.24
N CYS A 54 5.69 1.51 0.37
CA CYS A 54 7.04 0.98 0.15
C CYS A 54 7.67 0.64 1.50
N GLY A 55 8.33 -0.51 1.60
CA GLY A 55 8.93 -0.98 2.85
C GLY A 55 9.86 -2.16 2.60
N VAL A 56 10.38 -2.74 3.67
CA VAL A 56 11.31 -3.87 3.60
C VAL A 56 10.75 -5.04 4.43
N VAL A 57 10.67 -6.22 3.82
CA VAL A 57 10.29 -7.48 4.47
C VAL A 57 11.41 -8.48 4.21
N ASP A 58 11.91 -9.12 5.27
CA ASP A 58 13.01 -10.11 5.18
C ASP A 58 14.25 -9.59 4.41
N GLY A 59 14.53 -8.29 4.53
CA GLY A 59 15.65 -7.63 3.82
C GLY A 59 15.39 -7.31 2.35
N ALA A 60 14.23 -7.65 1.80
CA ALA A 60 13.85 -7.35 0.41
C ALA A 60 12.92 -6.12 0.32
N PRO A 61 13.17 -5.18 -0.61
CA PRO A 61 12.25 -4.09 -0.87
C PRO A 61 10.92 -4.64 -1.39
N CYS A 62 9.84 -4.16 -0.80
CA CYS A 62 8.48 -4.55 -1.12
C CYS A 62 7.65 -3.31 -1.40
N GLN A 63 6.76 -3.42 -2.39
CA GLN A 63 5.76 -2.40 -2.67
C GLN A 63 4.37 -2.99 -2.55
N TRP A 64 3.41 -2.22 -2.04
CA TRP A 64 2.01 -2.62 -1.96
C TRP A 64 1.11 -1.57 -2.59
N GLY A 65 0.07 -2.06 -3.26
CA GLY A 65 -1.07 -1.27 -3.68
C GLY A 65 -2.35 -2.01 -3.35
N ILE A 66 -3.34 -1.85 -4.22
CA ILE A 66 -4.68 -2.35 -3.98
C ILE A 66 -4.97 -3.43 -5.03
N LEU A 67 -5.69 -4.48 -4.63
CA LEU A 67 -6.32 -5.41 -5.55
C LEU A 67 -7.65 -5.86 -4.95
N GLY A 68 -8.75 -5.58 -5.65
CA GLY A 68 -10.08 -6.01 -5.21
C GLY A 68 -10.42 -5.45 -3.83
N GLN A 69 -10.15 -4.17 -3.60
CA GLN A 69 -10.37 -3.47 -2.32
C GLN A 69 -9.54 -4.02 -1.15
N ARG A 70 -8.38 -4.62 -1.42
CA ARG A 70 -7.48 -5.12 -0.38
C ARG A 70 -6.06 -4.72 -0.66
N LEU A 71 -5.29 -4.54 0.41
CA LEU A 71 -3.87 -4.31 0.28
C LEU A 71 -3.20 -5.57 -0.28
N LYS A 72 -2.42 -5.43 -1.36
CA LYS A 72 -1.68 -6.53 -1.98
C LYS A 72 -0.25 -6.08 -2.33
N ARG A 73 0.71 -6.97 -2.08
CA ARG A 73 2.10 -6.77 -2.51
C ARG A 73 2.19 -6.88 -4.03
N PHE A 74 2.90 -5.95 -4.67
CA PHE A 74 3.30 -6.10 -6.06
C PHE A 74 4.41 -7.15 -6.15
N ASP A 75 4.33 -8.04 -7.13
CA ASP A 75 5.42 -8.98 -7.43
C ASP A 75 6.68 -8.25 -7.92
#